data_AF-Q547Q8-F1
#
_entry.id   AF-Q547Q8-F1
#
_cell.length_a   1.000
_cell.length_b   1.000
_cell.length_c   1.000
_cell.angle_alpha   90.00
_cell.angle_beta   90.00
_cell.angle_gamma   90.00
#
_symmetry.space_group_name_H-M   'P 1'
#
loop_
_entity.id
_entity.type
_entity.pdbx_description
1 polymer ?
#
loop_
_entity_poly.entity_id
_entity_poly.type
_entity_poly.pdbx_seq_one_letter_code
_entity_poly.pdbx_strand_id
1 'polypeptide(L)'
;MSVVCRSSCSLLLLPCLLLCVLGPSASHAGKLLVIPIDGSHWLSMLGVIQQLQQKGHEVVVIAPEASIHIKEGSFYTMRKYPVPFQNENVTAAFVELGRSVFDQDPFLLRVVKTYNKVKRDSSMLLSGCSHLLHNAEFMASLEQSHFDALLTDPFLPCGSIVAQYLSLPAVYFLNALPCSLDLEATQCPAPLSYVPKSLSSNTDRMNFLQRVKNMIIALTENFLCRVVYSPYGSLATEILQKEVTVKDLLSPASIWLMRNDFVKDYPRPIMPNMVFIGGINCLQKKALSQEFEAYVNASGEHGIVVFSLGSMVSEIPEKKAMEIAEALGRIPQTVLWRYTGTRPSNLAKNTILVKWLPQNDLLGHPKARAFITHSGSHGIYEGICNGVPMVMMPLFGDQMDNAKRMETRGAGVTLNVLEMTADDLENALKTVINNKSYKENIMRLSSLHKDRPIEPLDLAVFWVEYVMRHKGAPHLRPAAHDLTWYQYHSLDVIGFLLAIVLTVVFIVYKSCAYGCRKCFGGKGRVKKSHKSKTH
;
A
#
# COMPACT_ATOMS: atom_id res chain seq x y z
N MET A 1 -10.78 -65.11 51.78
CA MET A 1 -11.09 -64.54 50.44
C MET A 1 -11.83 -63.23 50.63
N SER A 2 -11.20 -62.10 50.33
CA SER A 2 -11.87 -60.84 49.99
C SER A 2 -10.82 -59.92 49.38
N VAL A 3 -11.11 -59.54 48.14
CA VAL A 3 -10.20 -59.07 47.11
C VAL A 3 -10.21 -57.55 47.07
N VAL A 4 -8.99 -57.00 46.98
CA VAL A 4 -8.57 -55.78 46.29
C VAL A 4 -9.63 -55.13 45.40
N CYS A 5 -10.12 -53.92 45.73
CA CYS A 5 -10.52 -52.92 44.72
C CYS A 5 -10.77 -51.53 45.35
N ARG A 6 -9.71 -50.79 45.66
CA ARG A 6 -9.77 -49.33 45.89
C ARG A 6 -8.46 -48.68 45.44
N SER A 7 -8.22 -48.63 44.13
CA SER A 7 -7.12 -47.81 43.55
C SER A 7 -7.27 -47.58 42.03
N SER A 8 -8.49 -47.43 41.50
CA SER A 8 -8.68 -47.28 40.04
C SER A 8 -9.18 -45.91 39.57
N CYS A 9 -9.55 -44.97 40.47
CA CYS A 9 -10.01 -43.64 40.05
C CYS A 9 -8.88 -42.59 39.93
N SER A 10 -7.77 -42.74 40.66
CA SER A 10 -6.68 -41.74 40.66
C SER A 10 -5.71 -41.89 39.49
N LEU A 11 -5.67 -43.07 38.84
CA LEU A 11 -4.76 -43.36 37.71
C LEU A 11 -5.33 -42.94 36.33
N LEU A 12 -6.62 -42.63 36.24
CA LEU A 12 -7.24 -42.11 35.00
C LEU A 12 -7.26 -40.57 34.92
N LEU A 13 -7.07 -39.89 36.05
CA LEU A 13 -6.99 -38.42 36.09
C LEU A 13 -5.66 -37.89 35.55
N LEU A 14 -4.55 -38.60 35.79
CA LEU A 14 -3.23 -38.19 35.30
C LEU A 14 -3.12 -38.20 33.76
N PRO A 15 -3.57 -39.24 33.04
CA PRO A 15 -3.57 -39.25 31.57
C PRO A 15 -4.48 -38.18 30.98
N CYS A 16 -5.65 -37.91 31.57
CA CYS A 16 -6.55 -36.84 31.13
C CYS A 16 -5.97 -35.45 31.37
N LEU A 17 -5.32 -35.20 32.50
CA LEU A 17 -4.60 -33.94 32.75
C LEU A 17 -3.39 -33.79 31.81
N LEU A 18 -2.64 -34.86 31.54
CA LEU A 18 -1.56 -34.86 30.55
C LEU A 18 -2.08 -34.66 29.11
N LEU A 19 -3.25 -35.19 28.75
CA LEU A 19 -3.93 -34.93 27.47
C LEU A 19 -4.47 -33.49 27.36
N CYS A 20 -4.84 -32.84 28.46
CA CYS A 20 -5.19 -31.42 28.46
C CYS A 20 -3.98 -30.49 28.40
N VAL A 21 -2.81 -30.93 28.88
CA VAL A 21 -1.54 -30.17 28.84
C VAL A 21 -0.73 -30.44 27.57
N LEU A 22 -0.92 -31.61 26.93
CA LEU A 22 -0.27 -32.03 25.68
C LEU A 22 -1.23 -32.06 24.48
N GLY A 23 -2.51 -31.72 24.67
CA GLY A 23 -3.41 -31.47 23.56
C GLY A 23 -2.85 -30.31 22.74
N PRO A 24 -2.84 -30.37 21.39
CA PRO A 24 -2.50 -29.21 20.60
C PRO A 24 -3.34 -28.05 21.13
N SER A 25 -2.70 -26.94 21.50
CA SER A 25 -3.36 -25.70 21.91
C SER A 25 -4.60 -25.57 21.06
N ALA A 26 -5.80 -25.61 21.66
CA ALA A 26 -7.05 -25.59 20.90
C ALA A 26 -7.05 -24.32 20.03
N SER A 27 -6.57 -24.47 18.80
CA SER A 27 -6.55 -23.42 17.81
C SER A 27 -8.01 -23.20 17.53
N HIS A 28 -8.56 -22.11 18.05
CA HIS A 28 -9.92 -21.71 17.74
C HIS A 28 -9.94 -21.45 16.23
N ALA A 29 -10.33 -22.48 15.49
CA ALA A 29 -10.55 -22.44 14.06
C ALA A 29 -11.68 -21.44 13.81
N GLY A 30 -11.31 -20.21 13.49
CA GLY A 30 -12.26 -19.18 13.12
C GLY A 30 -12.56 -19.18 11.62
N LYS A 31 -13.64 -18.52 11.25
CA LYS A 31 -14.15 -18.40 9.88
C LYS A 31 -13.93 -16.99 9.34
N LEU A 32 -13.11 -16.87 8.31
CA LEU A 32 -12.70 -15.59 7.73
C LEU A 32 -13.38 -15.34 6.38
N LEU A 33 -14.00 -14.18 6.25
CA LEU A 33 -14.51 -13.69 4.96
C LEU A 33 -13.41 -12.89 4.26
N VAL A 34 -13.13 -13.20 3.00
CA VAL A 34 -12.14 -12.48 2.18
C VAL A 34 -12.82 -11.85 0.98
N ILE A 35 -12.66 -10.53 0.83
CA ILE A 35 -13.10 -9.77 -0.34
C ILE A 35 -11.86 -9.13 -0.96
N PRO A 36 -11.20 -9.80 -1.93
CA PRO A 36 -9.97 -9.34 -2.52
C PRO A 36 -10.21 -8.35 -3.67
N ILE A 37 -9.12 -7.75 -4.15
CA ILE A 37 -9.06 -7.06 -5.43
C ILE A 37 -8.19 -7.91 -6.37
N ASP A 38 -8.65 -8.07 -7.61
CA ASP A 38 -7.96 -8.86 -8.62
C ASP A 38 -6.57 -8.29 -8.98
N GLY A 39 -5.78 -9.03 -9.75
CA GLY A 39 -4.43 -8.63 -10.15
C GLY A 39 -3.39 -8.89 -9.06
N SER A 40 -2.39 -8.02 -8.96
CA SER A 40 -1.28 -8.16 -8.01
C SER A 40 -1.69 -8.03 -6.53
N HIS A 41 -2.84 -7.41 -6.27
CA HIS A 41 -3.42 -7.29 -4.93
C HIS A 41 -3.78 -8.68 -4.39
N TRP A 42 -4.57 -9.44 -5.14
CA TRP A 42 -4.91 -10.83 -4.84
C TRP A 42 -3.68 -11.73 -4.65
N LEU A 43 -2.71 -11.68 -5.57
CA LEU A 43 -1.50 -12.51 -5.49
C LEU A 43 -0.73 -12.35 -4.17
N SER A 44 -0.82 -11.17 -3.55
CA SER A 44 -0.17 -10.87 -2.27
C SER A 44 -0.88 -11.49 -1.07
N MET A 45 -2.20 -11.68 -1.16
CA MET A 45 -3.02 -12.18 -0.06
C MET A 45 -2.95 -13.70 0.04
N LEU A 46 -2.59 -14.39 -1.06
CA LEU A 46 -2.54 -15.85 -1.14
C LEU A 46 -1.71 -16.49 -0.03
N GLY A 47 -0.54 -15.92 0.29
CA GLY A 47 0.31 -16.46 1.36
C GLY A 47 -0.39 -16.43 2.71
N VAL A 48 -1.07 -15.32 3.04
CA VAL A 48 -1.79 -15.15 4.32
C VAL A 48 -2.94 -16.15 4.40
N ILE A 49 -3.73 -16.25 3.32
CA ILE A 49 -4.88 -17.16 3.24
C ILE A 49 -4.43 -18.62 3.36
N GLN A 50 -3.37 -19.00 2.65
CA GLN A 50 -2.83 -20.35 2.70
C GLN A 50 -2.36 -20.72 4.11
N GLN A 51 -1.65 -19.82 4.79
CA GLN A 51 -1.16 -20.11 6.14
C GLN A 51 -2.28 -20.13 7.19
N LEU A 52 -3.30 -19.27 7.06
CA LEU A 52 -4.50 -19.33 7.90
C LEU A 52 -5.22 -20.68 7.73
N GLN A 53 -5.38 -21.16 6.49
CA GLN A 53 -5.97 -22.47 6.25
C GLN A 53 -5.13 -23.61 6.84
N GLN A 54 -3.80 -23.56 6.72
CA GLN A 54 -2.90 -24.55 7.32
C GLN A 54 -3.01 -24.59 8.85
N LYS A 55 -3.39 -23.47 9.47
CA LYS A 55 -3.68 -23.36 10.90
C LYS A 55 -5.12 -23.75 11.28
N GLY A 56 -5.91 -24.25 10.32
CA GLY A 56 -7.26 -24.77 10.55
C GLY A 56 -8.38 -23.76 10.37
N HIS A 57 -8.11 -22.53 9.93
CA HIS A 57 -9.16 -21.54 9.67
C HIS A 57 -9.97 -21.86 8.41
N GLU A 58 -11.29 -21.69 8.48
CA GLU A 58 -12.15 -21.72 7.29
C GLU A 58 -12.04 -20.36 6.59
N VAL A 59 -11.60 -20.35 5.34
CA VAL A 59 -11.49 -19.11 4.54
C VAL A 59 -12.48 -19.18 3.39
N VAL A 60 -13.36 -18.17 3.31
CA VAL A 60 -14.30 -18.01 2.19
C VAL A 60 -13.92 -16.77 1.39
N VAL A 61 -13.61 -16.95 0.10
CA VAL A 61 -13.22 -15.89 -0.83
C VAL A 61 -14.41 -15.55 -1.73
N ILE A 62 -14.82 -14.28 -1.73
CA ILE A 62 -15.87 -13.76 -2.61
C ILE A 62 -15.22 -13.16 -3.85
N ALA A 63 -15.67 -13.54 -5.03
CA ALA A 63 -15.12 -13.05 -6.28
C ALA A 63 -16.21 -12.81 -7.34
N PRO A 64 -16.13 -11.76 -8.16
CA PRO A 64 -17.01 -11.64 -9.31
C PRO A 64 -16.71 -12.73 -10.35
N GLU A 65 -17.72 -13.18 -11.09
CA GLU A 65 -17.55 -14.19 -12.16
C GLU A 65 -16.52 -13.79 -13.22
N ALA A 66 -16.38 -12.49 -13.49
CA ALA A 66 -15.44 -11.91 -14.44
C ALA A 66 -13.98 -11.82 -13.95
N SER A 67 -13.63 -12.40 -12.79
CA SER A 67 -12.27 -12.35 -12.24
C SER A 67 -11.23 -13.01 -13.16
N ILE A 68 -10.03 -12.45 -13.22
CA ILE A 68 -8.89 -12.90 -14.04
C ILE A 68 -7.94 -13.78 -13.24
N HIS A 69 -7.43 -13.28 -12.11
CA HIS A 69 -6.42 -13.98 -11.30
C HIS A 69 -7.01 -14.67 -10.08
N ILE A 70 -8.21 -14.28 -9.65
CA ILE A 70 -8.94 -14.96 -8.57
C ILE A 70 -9.63 -16.20 -9.17
N LYS A 71 -9.02 -17.37 -8.97
CA LYS A 71 -9.44 -18.66 -9.52
C LYS A 71 -9.56 -19.70 -8.42
N GLU A 72 -10.40 -20.72 -8.61
CA GLU A 72 -10.57 -21.83 -7.65
C GLU A 72 -9.23 -22.33 -7.09
N GLY A 73 -9.19 -22.55 -5.77
CA GLY A 73 -7.99 -22.97 -5.06
C GLY A 73 -8.30 -24.09 -4.07
N SER A 74 -7.27 -24.83 -3.66
CA SER A 74 -7.42 -25.98 -2.74
C SER A 74 -7.46 -25.62 -1.27
N PHE A 75 -7.14 -24.38 -0.90
CA PHE A 75 -6.93 -23.93 0.48
C PHE A 75 -7.91 -22.82 0.91
N TYR A 76 -9.03 -22.66 0.21
CA TYR A 76 -10.14 -21.81 0.60
C TYR A 76 -11.39 -22.19 -0.20
N THR A 77 -12.57 -21.79 0.27
CA THR A 77 -13.82 -21.95 -0.48
C THR A 77 -14.08 -20.69 -1.31
N MET A 78 -14.24 -20.81 -2.62
CA MET A 78 -14.62 -19.70 -3.47
C MET A 78 -16.14 -19.61 -3.59
N ARG A 79 -16.68 -18.39 -3.52
CA ARG A 79 -18.07 -18.10 -3.87
C ARG A 79 -18.11 -16.99 -4.90
N LYS A 80 -18.68 -17.30 -6.06
CA LYS A 80 -18.80 -16.34 -7.17
C LYS A 80 -20.17 -15.69 -7.20
N TYR A 81 -20.21 -14.47 -7.70
CA TYR A 81 -21.46 -13.73 -7.93
C TYR A 81 -21.46 -13.08 -9.33
N PRO A 82 -22.64 -12.96 -9.95
CA PRO A 82 -22.76 -12.44 -11.30
C PRO A 82 -22.48 -10.94 -11.38
N VAL A 83 -21.90 -10.51 -12.50
CA VAL A 83 -21.58 -9.11 -12.79
C VAL A 83 -21.95 -8.76 -14.23
N PRO A 84 -22.21 -7.48 -14.56
CA PRO A 84 -22.74 -7.08 -15.87
C PRO A 84 -21.65 -6.91 -16.95
N PHE A 85 -20.46 -7.46 -16.72
CA PHE A 85 -19.32 -7.38 -17.62
C PHE A 85 -18.57 -8.72 -17.63
N GLN A 86 -17.80 -8.95 -18.68
CA GLN A 86 -17.06 -10.19 -18.87
C GLN A 86 -15.59 -10.04 -18.47
N ASN A 87 -14.90 -11.16 -18.33
CA ASN A 87 -13.46 -11.19 -18.01
C ASN A 87 -12.63 -10.39 -19.04
N GLU A 88 -13.01 -10.43 -20.30
CA GLU A 88 -12.35 -9.72 -21.39
C GLU A 88 -12.37 -8.21 -21.18
N ASN A 89 -13.43 -7.66 -20.58
CA ASN A 89 -13.51 -6.23 -20.27
C ASN A 89 -12.48 -5.83 -19.20
N VAL A 90 -12.36 -6.66 -18.16
CA VAL A 90 -11.36 -6.46 -17.09
C VAL A 90 -9.95 -6.62 -17.66
N THR A 91 -9.72 -7.64 -18.49
CA THR A 91 -8.44 -7.90 -19.15
C THR A 91 -8.04 -6.74 -20.05
N ALA A 92 -8.97 -6.22 -20.85
CA ALA A 92 -8.74 -5.05 -21.70
C ALA A 92 -8.33 -3.81 -20.89
N ALA A 93 -8.96 -3.56 -19.74
CA ALA A 93 -8.59 -2.45 -18.86
C ALA A 93 -7.14 -2.58 -18.35
N PHE A 94 -6.73 -3.78 -17.93
CA PHE A 94 -5.34 -4.05 -17.52
C PHE A 94 -4.34 -3.87 -18.66
N VAL A 95 -4.62 -4.42 -19.84
CA VAL A 95 -3.75 -4.31 -21.03
C VAL A 95 -3.63 -2.85 -21.47
N GLU A 96 -4.74 -2.11 -21.50
CA GLU A 96 -4.74 -0.69 -21.84
C GLU A 96 -3.91 0.10 -20.82
N LEU A 97 -3.90 -0.27 -19.54
CA LEU A 97 -3.06 0.39 -18.51
C LEU A 97 -1.58 0.28 -18.84
N GLY A 98 -1.10 -0.93 -19.12
CA GLY A 98 0.29 -1.15 -19.55
C GLY A 98 0.62 -0.42 -20.86
N ARG A 99 -0.25 -0.50 -21.87
CA ARG A 99 0.00 0.09 -23.20
C ARG A 99 0.04 1.61 -23.19
N SER A 100 -0.85 2.25 -22.42
CA SER A 100 -1.02 3.71 -22.38
C SER A 100 0.23 4.47 -21.93
N VAL A 101 1.15 3.80 -21.24
CA VAL A 101 2.46 4.36 -20.85
C VAL A 101 3.28 4.77 -22.07
N PHE A 102 3.14 4.04 -23.18
CA PHE A 102 3.92 4.23 -24.40
C PHE A 102 3.25 5.19 -25.40
N ASP A 103 2.07 5.72 -25.09
CA ASP A 103 1.39 6.68 -25.95
C ASP A 103 2.12 8.04 -25.90
N GLN A 104 2.51 8.57 -27.07
CA GLN A 104 3.19 9.87 -27.19
C GLN A 104 2.22 11.05 -27.25
N ASP A 105 1.18 11.02 -26.43
CA ASP A 105 0.19 12.09 -26.39
C ASP A 105 0.75 13.35 -25.70
N PRO A 106 0.38 14.56 -26.19
CA PRO A 106 0.60 15.81 -25.47
C PRO A 106 0.01 15.76 -24.05
N PHE A 107 0.64 16.48 -23.11
CA PHE A 107 0.29 16.41 -21.68
C PHE A 107 -1.21 16.58 -21.39
N LEU A 108 -1.86 17.61 -21.93
CA LEU A 108 -3.29 17.86 -21.69
C LEU A 108 -4.17 16.73 -22.21
N LEU A 109 -3.85 16.20 -23.39
CA LEU A 109 -4.60 15.07 -23.96
C LEU A 109 -4.42 13.81 -23.11
N ARG A 110 -3.20 13.58 -22.60
CA ARG A 110 -2.91 12.47 -21.68
C ARG A 110 -3.70 12.58 -20.38
N VAL A 111 -3.82 13.78 -19.81
CA VAL A 111 -4.63 14.03 -18.61
C VAL A 111 -6.10 13.70 -18.87
N VAL A 112 -6.67 14.18 -19.98
CA VAL A 112 -8.07 13.91 -20.35
C VAL A 112 -8.32 12.42 -20.60
N LYS A 113 -7.43 11.75 -21.36
CA LYS A 113 -7.52 10.30 -21.60
C LYS A 113 -7.44 9.51 -20.30
N THR A 114 -6.50 9.86 -19.42
CA THR A 114 -6.34 9.23 -18.10
C THR A 114 -7.60 9.41 -17.25
N TYR A 115 -8.17 10.62 -17.20
CA TYR A 115 -9.41 10.89 -16.48
C TYR A 115 -10.57 10.03 -17.00
N ASN A 116 -10.81 10.01 -18.30
CA ASN A 116 -11.90 9.25 -18.91
C ASN A 116 -11.74 7.75 -18.66
N LYS A 117 -10.51 7.25 -18.75
CA LYS A 117 -10.18 5.85 -18.47
C LYS A 117 -10.42 5.49 -17.01
N VAL A 118 -9.86 6.26 -16.08
CA VAL A 118 -10.06 6.06 -14.64
C VAL A 118 -11.55 6.07 -14.31
N LYS A 119 -12.32 7.02 -14.87
CA LYS A 119 -13.78 7.09 -14.69
C LYS A 119 -14.49 5.83 -15.21
N ARG A 120 -14.17 5.38 -16.43
CA ARG A 120 -14.78 4.19 -17.06
C ARG A 120 -14.46 2.92 -16.26
N ASP A 121 -13.18 2.70 -15.96
CA ASP A 121 -12.71 1.48 -15.31
C ASP A 121 -13.18 1.42 -13.85
N SER A 122 -13.16 2.54 -13.12
CA SER A 122 -13.73 2.61 -11.76
C SER A 122 -15.24 2.41 -11.72
N SER A 123 -15.98 2.93 -12.71
CA SER A 123 -17.43 2.70 -12.85
C SER A 123 -17.76 1.22 -13.08
N MET A 124 -16.98 0.52 -13.91
CA MET A 124 -17.13 -0.92 -14.11
C MET A 124 -16.92 -1.70 -12.80
N LEU A 125 -15.85 -1.40 -12.07
CA LEU A 125 -15.56 -2.08 -10.80
C LEU A 125 -16.57 -1.75 -9.70
N LEU A 126 -17.04 -0.50 -9.64
CA LEU A 126 -18.15 -0.07 -8.78
C LEU A 126 -19.42 -0.84 -9.10
N SER A 127 -19.75 -1.01 -10.39
CA SER A 127 -20.91 -1.78 -10.82
C SER A 127 -20.83 -3.23 -10.32
N GLY A 128 -19.64 -3.84 -10.37
CA GLY A 128 -19.41 -5.15 -9.76
C GLY A 128 -19.67 -5.17 -8.26
N CYS A 129 -19.27 -4.14 -7.52
CA CYS A 129 -19.60 -4.04 -6.09
C CYS A 129 -21.10 -3.86 -5.84
N SER A 130 -21.76 -3.02 -6.65
CA SER A 130 -23.21 -2.80 -6.56
C SER A 130 -23.98 -4.10 -6.80
N HIS A 131 -23.58 -4.94 -7.76
CA HIS A 131 -24.23 -6.23 -8.00
C HIS A 131 -24.07 -7.21 -6.84
N LEU A 132 -22.94 -7.20 -6.14
CA LEU A 132 -22.76 -7.98 -4.91
C LEU A 132 -23.73 -7.50 -3.82
N LEU A 133 -23.71 -6.20 -3.53
CA LEU A 133 -24.47 -5.62 -2.41
C LEU A 133 -25.98 -5.64 -2.62
N HIS A 134 -26.46 -5.56 -3.86
CA HIS A 134 -27.88 -5.66 -4.21
C HIS A 134 -28.37 -7.11 -4.38
N ASN A 135 -27.47 -8.10 -4.37
CA ASN A 135 -27.86 -9.50 -4.37
C ASN A 135 -28.28 -9.93 -2.96
N ALA A 136 -29.56 -9.69 -2.62
CA ALA A 136 -30.10 -9.92 -1.28
C ALA A 136 -29.93 -11.37 -0.80
N GLU A 137 -30.13 -12.36 -1.66
CA GLU A 137 -29.93 -13.78 -1.32
C GLU A 137 -28.47 -14.07 -0.99
N PHE A 138 -27.55 -13.57 -1.83
CA PHE A 138 -26.13 -13.76 -1.60
C PHE A 138 -25.68 -13.07 -0.30
N MET A 139 -26.06 -11.81 -0.08
CA MET A 139 -25.72 -11.06 1.15
C MET A 139 -26.33 -11.71 2.40
N ALA A 140 -27.59 -12.14 2.36
CA ALA A 140 -28.22 -12.86 3.48
C ALA A 140 -27.49 -14.17 3.79
N SER A 141 -27.03 -14.90 2.77
CA SER A 141 -26.24 -16.13 2.98
C SER A 141 -24.88 -15.86 3.62
N LEU A 142 -24.26 -14.69 3.38
CA LEU A 142 -23.02 -14.30 4.05
C LEU A 142 -23.26 -13.98 5.53
N GLU A 143 -24.36 -13.31 5.84
CA GLU A 143 -24.78 -13.01 7.21
C GLU A 143 -25.02 -14.30 8.02
N GLN A 144 -25.75 -15.26 7.43
CA GLN A 144 -26.03 -16.57 8.04
C GLN A 144 -24.77 -17.44 8.22
N SER A 145 -23.68 -17.11 7.52
CA SER A 145 -22.43 -17.87 7.62
C SER A 145 -21.63 -17.55 8.89
N HIS A 146 -22.00 -16.52 9.67
CA HIS A 146 -21.41 -16.14 10.95
C HIS A 146 -19.88 -16.05 10.94
N PHE A 147 -19.34 -15.21 10.05
CA PHE A 147 -17.90 -14.94 9.98
C PHE A 147 -17.38 -14.22 11.24
N ASP A 148 -16.11 -14.48 11.61
CA ASP A 148 -15.47 -13.87 12.77
C ASP A 148 -14.81 -12.52 12.45
N ALA A 149 -14.36 -12.34 11.21
CA ALA A 149 -13.70 -11.14 10.72
C ALA A 149 -13.77 -11.08 9.19
N LEU A 150 -13.44 -9.92 8.63
CA LEU A 150 -13.28 -9.71 7.19
C LEU A 150 -11.86 -9.25 6.87
N LEU A 151 -11.22 -9.89 5.89
CA LEU A 151 -9.93 -9.49 5.33
C LEU A 151 -10.14 -8.94 3.91
N THR A 152 -9.72 -7.72 3.64
CA THR A 152 -9.91 -7.09 2.32
C THR A 152 -8.78 -6.13 1.98
N ASP A 153 -8.54 -5.92 0.68
CA ASP A 153 -7.76 -4.77 0.24
C ASP A 153 -8.71 -3.57 0.07
N PRO A 154 -8.57 -2.50 0.87
CA PRO A 154 -9.48 -1.36 0.86
C PRO A 154 -9.31 -0.43 -0.36
N PHE A 155 -8.43 -0.74 -1.33
CA PHE A 155 -8.21 0.13 -2.50
C PHE A 155 -9.49 0.42 -3.28
N LEU A 156 -10.43 -0.53 -3.32
CA LEU A 156 -11.82 -0.34 -3.71
C LEU A 156 -12.68 -0.75 -2.50
N PRO A 157 -13.42 0.18 -1.87
CA PRO A 157 -14.00 -0.05 -0.55
C PRO A 157 -15.27 -0.94 -0.56
N CYS A 158 -15.38 -1.89 -1.49
CA CYS A 158 -16.48 -2.85 -1.50
C CYS A 158 -16.46 -3.76 -0.28
N GLY A 159 -15.28 -4.30 0.06
CA GLY A 159 -15.10 -5.11 1.26
C GLY A 159 -15.38 -4.33 2.55
N SER A 160 -15.06 -3.02 2.56
CA SER A 160 -15.38 -2.11 3.65
C SER A 160 -16.89 -1.93 3.84
N ILE A 161 -17.66 -1.80 2.76
CA ILE A 161 -19.14 -1.72 2.82
C ILE A 161 -19.71 -3.04 3.36
N VAL A 162 -19.26 -4.18 2.82
CA VAL A 162 -19.70 -5.51 3.30
C VAL A 162 -19.36 -5.71 4.77
N ALA A 163 -18.19 -5.28 5.23
CA ALA A 163 -17.80 -5.38 6.63
C ALA A 163 -18.77 -4.61 7.53
N GLN A 164 -19.17 -3.40 7.16
CA GLN A 164 -20.14 -2.63 7.94
C GLN A 164 -21.54 -3.23 7.86
N TYR A 165 -21.98 -3.66 6.68
CA TYR A 165 -23.29 -4.30 6.49
C TYR A 165 -23.44 -5.54 7.38
N LEU A 166 -22.41 -6.40 7.42
CA LEU A 166 -22.40 -7.62 8.23
C LEU A 166 -21.93 -7.39 9.68
N SER A 167 -21.63 -6.15 10.07
CA SER A 167 -21.07 -5.81 11.39
C SER A 167 -19.81 -6.60 11.77
N LEU A 168 -18.93 -6.86 10.79
CA LEU A 168 -17.69 -7.62 10.97
C LEU A 168 -16.49 -6.70 11.27
N PRO A 169 -15.60 -7.08 12.20
CA PRO A 169 -14.33 -6.37 12.35
C PRO A 169 -13.45 -6.62 11.13
N ALA A 170 -12.98 -5.53 10.51
CA ALA A 170 -12.21 -5.59 9.27
C ALA A 170 -10.69 -5.48 9.50
N VAL A 171 -9.94 -6.31 8.80
CA VAL A 171 -8.50 -6.23 8.60
C VAL A 171 -8.25 -5.75 7.17
N TYR A 172 -7.56 -4.64 7.03
CA TYR A 172 -7.22 -4.06 5.74
C TYR A 172 -5.81 -4.46 5.33
N PHE A 173 -5.66 -4.98 4.13
CA PHE A 173 -4.41 -5.48 3.59
C PHE A 173 -4.07 -4.70 2.33
N LEU A 174 -3.10 -3.80 2.41
CA LEU A 174 -2.84 -2.79 1.38
C LEU A 174 -1.37 -2.44 1.27
N ASN A 175 -0.95 -1.83 0.17
CA ASN A 175 0.33 -1.14 0.13
C ASN A 175 0.19 0.30 0.65
N ALA A 176 -0.63 1.10 -0.04
CA ALA A 176 -1.02 2.45 0.35
C ALA A 176 -2.32 2.81 -0.40
N LEU A 177 -3.03 3.84 0.04
CA LEU A 177 -4.19 4.36 -0.69
C LEU A 177 -3.86 5.68 -1.40
N PRO A 178 -4.42 5.93 -2.60
CA PRO A 178 -4.42 7.25 -3.22
C PRO A 178 -4.98 8.32 -2.28
N CYS A 179 -4.55 9.56 -2.49
CA CYS A 179 -5.01 10.73 -1.73
C CYS A 179 -4.85 10.63 -0.21
N SER A 180 -3.93 9.79 0.25
CA SER A 180 -3.70 9.56 1.67
C SER A 180 -4.95 9.12 2.43
N LEU A 181 -5.89 8.44 1.77
CA LEU A 181 -7.12 7.94 2.42
C LEU A 181 -6.82 7.01 3.60
N ASP A 182 -5.73 6.25 3.55
CA ASP A 182 -5.26 5.43 4.66
C ASP A 182 -4.85 6.28 5.87
N LEU A 183 -4.19 7.41 5.64
CA LEU A 183 -3.78 8.33 6.71
C LEU A 183 -4.97 9.12 7.26
N GLU A 184 -5.86 9.57 6.38
CA GLU A 184 -7.07 10.29 6.78
C GLU A 184 -8.01 9.38 7.58
N ALA A 185 -8.23 8.14 7.11
CA ALA A 185 -9.08 7.17 7.77
C ALA A 185 -8.52 6.73 9.12
N THR A 186 -7.20 6.69 9.30
CA THR A 186 -6.56 6.36 10.59
C THR A 186 -6.32 7.57 11.48
N GLN A 187 -6.65 8.78 11.02
CA GLN A 187 -6.26 10.05 11.67
C GLN A 187 -4.75 10.17 11.90
N CYS A 188 -3.95 9.52 11.05
CA CYS A 188 -2.49 9.46 11.17
C CYS A 188 -1.86 10.79 10.72
N PRO A 189 -1.02 11.45 11.55
CA PRO A 189 -0.35 12.68 11.15
C PRO A 189 0.53 12.48 9.90
N ALA A 190 0.36 13.37 8.93
CA ALA A 190 1.15 13.39 7.70
C ALA A 190 1.76 14.79 7.43
N PRO A 191 2.80 15.21 8.18
CA PRO A 191 3.33 16.56 8.04
C PRO A 191 3.93 16.80 6.66
N LEU A 192 3.33 17.73 5.89
CA LEU A 192 3.72 18.05 4.51
C LEU A 192 5.14 18.65 4.39
N SER A 193 5.74 19.02 5.51
CA SER A 193 7.10 19.56 5.59
C SER A 193 8.19 18.51 5.29
N TYR A 194 7.91 17.24 5.53
CA TYR A 194 8.87 16.14 5.30
C TYR A 194 8.24 14.82 4.83
N VAL A 195 6.92 14.66 4.89
CA VAL A 195 6.25 13.48 4.31
C VAL A 195 5.90 13.79 2.85
N PRO A 196 6.58 13.17 1.87
CA PRO A 196 6.30 13.41 0.46
C PRO A 196 4.95 12.81 0.05
N LYS A 197 4.17 13.55 -0.74
CA LYS A 197 2.94 13.09 -1.34
C LYS A 197 3.25 12.09 -2.46
N SER A 198 2.33 11.15 -2.67
CA SER A 198 2.43 10.19 -3.78
C SER A 198 2.52 10.92 -5.12
N LEU A 199 3.26 10.35 -6.07
CA LEU A 199 3.55 10.89 -7.40
C LEU A 199 4.37 12.19 -7.41
N SER A 200 4.92 12.62 -6.26
CA SER A 200 5.77 13.80 -6.19
C SER A 200 7.21 13.54 -6.64
N SER A 201 7.69 12.28 -6.56
CA SER A 201 9.10 11.91 -6.68
C SER A 201 10.02 12.69 -5.72
N ASN A 202 9.47 13.23 -4.63
CA ASN A 202 10.23 13.91 -3.59
C ASN A 202 10.79 12.89 -2.58
N THR A 203 11.87 13.28 -1.90
CA THR A 203 12.39 12.59 -0.72
C THR A 203 11.77 13.17 0.55
N ASP A 204 12.10 12.60 1.71
CA ASP A 204 11.80 13.19 3.02
C ASP A 204 12.67 14.42 3.37
N ARG A 205 13.68 14.71 2.55
CA ARG A 205 14.56 15.88 2.66
C ARG A 205 14.28 16.85 1.51
N MET A 206 13.21 17.62 1.66
CA MET A 206 12.76 18.59 0.67
C MET A 206 13.34 19.98 0.89
N ASN A 207 13.82 20.61 -0.19
CA ASN A 207 14.05 22.05 -0.22
C ASN A 207 12.72 22.84 -0.29
N PHE A 208 12.79 24.18 -0.27
CA PHE A 208 11.58 25.02 -0.27
C PHE A 208 10.68 24.76 -1.48
N LEU A 209 11.21 24.71 -2.71
CA LEU A 209 10.42 24.49 -3.92
C LEU A 209 9.80 23.09 -3.96
N GLN A 210 10.51 22.08 -3.47
CA GLN A 210 9.98 20.72 -3.32
C GLN A 210 8.82 20.68 -2.31
N ARG A 211 8.91 21.43 -1.19
CA ARG A 211 7.79 21.56 -0.24
C ARG A 211 6.61 22.32 -0.84
N VAL A 212 6.85 23.34 -1.67
CA VAL A 212 5.79 24.02 -2.42
C VAL A 212 5.08 23.04 -3.36
N LYS A 213 5.85 22.27 -4.15
CA LYS A 213 5.29 21.19 -4.99
C LYS A 213 4.49 20.19 -4.16
N ASN A 214 5.03 19.76 -3.01
CA ASN A 214 4.39 18.81 -2.11
C ASN A 214 3.03 19.33 -1.60
N MET A 215 2.99 20.60 -1.19
CA MET A 215 1.78 21.29 -0.77
C MET A 215 0.74 21.38 -1.89
N ILE A 216 1.16 21.78 -3.11
CA ILE A 216 0.25 21.86 -4.26
C ILE A 216 -0.38 20.49 -4.55
N ILE A 217 0.42 19.41 -4.56
CA ILE A 217 -0.09 18.05 -4.75
C ILE A 217 -1.12 17.71 -3.68
N ALA A 218 -0.82 17.96 -2.40
CA ALA A 218 -1.74 17.71 -1.30
C ALA A 218 -3.08 18.46 -1.44
N LEU A 219 -3.05 19.69 -1.95
CA LEU A 219 -4.27 20.48 -2.17
C LEU A 219 -5.09 19.99 -3.39
N THR A 220 -4.44 19.37 -4.38
CA THR A 220 -5.09 18.97 -5.65
C THR A 220 -5.43 17.49 -5.77
N GLU A 221 -4.78 16.59 -5.02
CA GLU A 221 -4.88 15.14 -5.21
C GLU A 221 -6.32 14.60 -5.10
N ASN A 222 -7.12 15.20 -4.21
CA ASN A 222 -8.48 14.78 -3.93
C ASN A 222 -9.42 14.88 -5.15
N PHE A 223 -9.08 15.69 -6.15
CA PHE A 223 -9.92 15.82 -7.36
C PHE A 223 -10.07 14.49 -8.12
N LEU A 224 -8.96 13.80 -8.39
CA LEU A 224 -8.99 12.52 -9.11
C LEU A 224 -9.58 11.40 -8.24
N CYS A 225 -9.28 11.40 -6.95
CA CYS A 225 -9.82 10.41 -6.02
C CYS A 225 -11.34 10.50 -5.88
N ARG A 226 -11.93 11.69 -5.94
CA ARG A 226 -13.40 11.83 -5.90
C ARG A 226 -14.08 11.02 -7.00
N VAL A 227 -13.52 11.00 -8.22
CA VAL A 227 -14.09 10.22 -9.34
C VAL A 227 -14.19 8.73 -9.01
N VAL A 228 -13.17 8.19 -8.35
CA VAL A 228 -13.08 6.76 -8.01
C VAL A 228 -13.90 6.44 -6.75
N TYR A 229 -13.79 7.27 -5.72
CA TYR A 229 -14.24 6.92 -4.36
C TYR A 229 -15.61 7.50 -3.99
N SER A 230 -16.00 8.68 -4.49
CA SER A 230 -17.31 9.26 -4.13
C SER A 230 -18.49 8.35 -4.48
N PRO A 231 -18.49 7.62 -5.61
CA PRO A 231 -19.59 6.70 -5.93
C PRO A 231 -19.74 5.56 -4.90
N TYR A 232 -18.66 5.12 -4.26
CA TYR A 232 -18.74 4.13 -3.19
C TYR A 232 -19.36 4.71 -1.91
N GLY A 233 -19.13 5.99 -1.60
CA GLY A 233 -19.82 6.67 -0.50
C GLY A 233 -21.33 6.75 -0.73
N SER A 234 -21.74 7.05 -1.96
CA SER A 234 -23.16 7.03 -2.35
C SER A 234 -23.78 5.64 -2.25
N LEU A 235 -23.11 4.62 -2.80
CA LEU A 235 -23.56 3.22 -2.70
C LEU A 235 -23.64 2.75 -1.24
N ALA A 236 -22.65 3.10 -0.42
CA ALA A 236 -22.68 2.78 1.01
C ALA A 236 -23.83 3.46 1.74
N THR A 237 -24.11 4.73 1.42
CA THR A 237 -25.22 5.47 2.04
C THR A 237 -26.56 4.82 1.74
N GLU A 238 -26.74 4.37 0.49
CA GLU A 238 -27.90 3.58 0.06
C GLU A 238 -27.98 2.24 0.79
N ILE A 239 -26.93 1.42 0.76
CA ILE A 239 -26.96 0.06 1.30
C ILE A 239 -27.06 0.05 2.84
N LEU A 240 -26.37 0.96 3.52
CA LEU A 240 -26.35 1.04 4.99
C LEU A 240 -27.49 1.92 5.55
N GLN A 241 -28.29 2.55 4.68
CA GLN A 241 -29.42 3.41 5.06
C GLN A 241 -29.04 4.53 6.05
N LYS A 242 -27.84 5.10 5.86
CA LYS A 242 -27.26 6.15 6.71
C LYS A 242 -26.26 6.95 5.90
N GLU A 243 -26.17 8.26 6.13
CA GLU A 243 -25.10 9.08 5.52
C GLU A 243 -23.72 8.57 5.94
N VAL A 244 -22.92 8.19 4.93
CA VAL A 244 -21.60 7.60 5.11
C VAL A 244 -20.63 8.19 4.09
N THR A 245 -19.52 8.75 4.56
CA THR A 245 -18.41 9.16 3.69
C THR A 245 -17.44 8.01 3.46
N VAL A 246 -16.55 8.14 2.46
CA VAL A 246 -15.46 7.16 2.23
C VAL A 246 -14.53 7.06 3.42
N LYS A 247 -14.28 8.18 4.11
CA LYS A 247 -13.53 8.18 5.36
C LYS A 247 -14.24 7.35 6.43
N ASP A 248 -15.56 7.50 6.57
CA ASP A 248 -16.36 6.72 7.53
C ASP A 248 -16.41 5.23 7.19
N LEU A 249 -16.31 4.88 5.90
CA LEU A 249 -16.17 3.48 5.46
C LEU A 249 -14.88 2.85 5.95
N LEU A 250 -13.78 3.60 5.88
CA LEU A 250 -12.44 3.09 6.13
C LEU A 250 -12.02 3.18 7.61
N SER A 251 -12.49 4.20 8.33
CA SER A 251 -12.09 4.49 9.72
C SER A 251 -12.33 3.35 10.74
N PRO A 252 -13.37 2.49 10.60
CA PRO A 252 -13.61 1.39 11.56
C PRO A 252 -12.65 0.20 11.47
N ALA A 253 -11.68 0.21 10.55
CA ALA A 253 -10.71 -0.87 10.41
C ALA A 253 -10.00 -1.18 11.74
N SER A 254 -9.98 -2.46 12.11
CA SER A 254 -9.34 -2.93 13.33
C SER A 254 -7.83 -2.92 13.20
N ILE A 255 -7.30 -3.40 12.07
CA ILE A 255 -5.87 -3.41 11.76
C ILE A 255 -5.65 -3.07 10.28
N TRP A 256 -4.63 -2.27 10.03
CA TRP A 256 -4.09 -1.95 8.71
C TRP A 256 -2.77 -2.69 8.51
N LEU A 257 -2.81 -3.80 7.78
CA LEU A 257 -1.64 -4.56 7.34
C LEU A 257 -1.01 -3.87 6.11
N MET A 258 -0.04 -2.99 6.37
CA MET A 258 0.70 -2.21 5.39
C MET A 258 1.80 -3.07 4.75
N ARG A 259 1.71 -3.38 3.46
CA ARG A 259 2.70 -4.15 2.68
C ARG A 259 4.03 -3.43 2.41
N ASN A 260 4.38 -2.49 3.27
CA ASN A 260 5.64 -1.77 3.20
C ASN A 260 6.34 -1.67 4.56
N ASP A 261 7.51 -1.02 4.59
CA ASP A 261 8.34 -0.79 5.76
C ASP A 261 9.24 0.44 5.55
N PHE A 262 9.99 0.81 6.60
CA PHE A 262 10.90 1.96 6.58
C PHE A 262 12.31 1.67 6.06
N VAL A 263 12.61 0.42 5.71
CA VAL A 263 13.83 0.11 4.96
C VAL A 263 13.66 0.61 3.53
N LYS A 264 12.47 0.46 2.93
CA LYS A 264 12.12 1.02 1.62
C LYS A 264 11.55 2.44 1.70
N ASP A 265 10.56 2.69 2.55
CA ASP A 265 9.87 3.97 2.64
C ASP A 265 10.54 4.95 3.62
N TYR A 266 10.07 6.20 3.65
CA TYR A 266 10.61 7.21 4.57
C TYR A 266 9.92 7.14 5.94
N PRO A 267 10.68 7.27 7.05
CA PRO A 267 10.10 7.35 8.39
C PRO A 267 9.06 8.47 8.50
N ARG A 268 7.93 8.17 9.14
CA ARG A 268 6.82 9.10 9.38
C ARG A 268 5.99 8.65 10.59
N PRO A 269 5.06 9.48 11.08
CA PRO A 269 4.14 9.07 12.14
C PRO A 269 3.29 7.89 11.70
N ILE A 270 2.93 7.05 12.66
CA ILE A 270 2.13 5.83 12.48
C ILE A 270 1.13 5.71 13.62
N MET A 271 0.00 5.05 13.36
CA MET A 271 -0.98 4.71 14.39
C MET A 271 -0.76 3.29 14.92
N PRO A 272 -1.15 2.99 16.17
CA PRO A 272 -0.94 1.67 16.79
C PRO A 272 -1.59 0.51 16.03
N ASN A 273 -2.67 0.77 15.30
CA ASN A 273 -3.35 -0.22 14.46
C ASN A 273 -2.76 -0.35 13.04
N MET A 274 -1.68 0.36 12.71
CA MET A 274 -0.96 0.23 11.44
C MET A 274 0.25 -0.68 11.61
N VAL A 275 0.17 -1.87 11.01
CA VAL A 275 1.18 -2.92 11.13
C VAL A 275 1.89 -3.09 9.80
N PHE A 276 3.22 -2.97 9.82
CA PHE A 276 4.06 -3.03 8.63
C PHE A 276 4.51 -4.47 8.37
N ILE A 277 4.13 -4.98 7.20
CA ILE A 277 4.39 -6.33 6.70
C ILE A 277 5.12 -6.27 5.32
N GLY A 278 6.01 -5.30 5.15
CA GLY A 278 6.90 -5.20 4.00
C GLY A 278 7.67 -6.49 3.75
N GLY A 279 7.83 -6.88 2.48
CA GLY A 279 8.55 -8.10 2.11
C GLY A 279 7.84 -9.41 2.49
N ILE A 280 6.51 -9.40 2.61
CA ILE A 280 5.72 -10.61 2.88
C ILE A 280 5.94 -11.77 1.89
N ASN A 281 6.41 -11.49 0.67
CA ASN A 281 6.71 -12.50 -0.35
C ASN A 281 8.16 -13.03 -0.29
N CYS A 282 9.01 -12.55 0.61
CA CYS A 282 10.45 -12.84 0.56
C CYS A 282 10.83 -14.29 0.89
N LEU A 283 10.03 -14.97 1.73
CA LEU A 283 10.37 -16.30 2.26
C LEU A 283 9.96 -17.47 1.36
N GLN A 284 9.23 -17.22 0.27
CA GLN A 284 8.91 -18.30 -0.66
C GLN A 284 10.10 -18.56 -1.58
N LYS A 285 11.07 -19.34 -1.08
CA LYS A 285 12.15 -19.91 -1.90
C LYS A 285 11.81 -21.34 -2.24
N LYS A 286 11.34 -21.56 -3.46
CA LYS A 286 11.16 -22.90 -4.03
C LYS A 286 12.42 -23.26 -4.81
N ALA A 287 12.71 -24.56 -4.90
CA ALA A 287 13.73 -25.02 -5.82
C ALA A 287 13.34 -24.61 -7.25
N LEU A 288 14.31 -24.10 -8.02
CA LEU A 288 14.10 -23.80 -9.43
C LEU A 288 13.76 -25.09 -10.18
N SER A 289 12.93 -24.99 -11.22
CA SER A 289 12.73 -26.12 -12.12
C SER A 289 14.04 -26.46 -12.85
N GLN A 290 14.15 -27.71 -13.31
CA GLN A 290 15.33 -28.16 -14.07
C GLN A 290 15.64 -27.26 -15.29
N GLU A 291 14.61 -26.71 -15.92
CA GLU A 291 14.73 -25.75 -17.03
C GLU A 291 15.47 -24.47 -16.61
N PHE A 292 15.02 -23.81 -15.53
CA PHE A 292 15.66 -22.59 -15.05
C PHE A 292 17.05 -22.86 -14.47
N GLU A 293 17.25 -23.98 -13.78
CA GLU A 293 18.59 -24.42 -13.33
C GLU A 293 19.55 -24.56 -14.50
N ALA A 294 19.11 -25.15 -15.62
CA ALA A 294 19.96 -25.27 -16.81
C ALA A 294 20.39 -23.91 -17.36
N TYR A 295 19.48 -22.93 -17.43
CA TYR A 295 19.81 -21.57 -17.86
C TYR A 295 20.81 -20.89 -16.92
N VAL A 296 20.63 -21.04 -15.62
CA VAL A 296 21.52 -20.45 -14.61
C VAL A 296 22.90 -21.11 -14.64
N ASN A 297 22.97 -22.42 -14.84
CA ASN A 297 24.24 -23.15 -14.96
C ASN A 297 25.00 -22.73 -16.22
N ALA A 298 24.31 -22.61 -17.36
CA ALA A 298 24.89 -22.15 -18.62
C ALA A 298 25.46 -20.72 -18.58
N SER A 299 25.02 -19.89 -17.63
CA SER A 299 25.49 -18.50 -17.49
C SER A 299 26.95 -18.34 -17.03
N GLY A 300 27.63 -19.43 -16.68
CA GLY A 300 29.04 -19.43 -16.30
C GLY A 300 29.34 -18.50 -15.12
N GLU A 301 30.50 -17.82 -15.17
CA GLU A 301 30.97 -16.89 -14.14
C GLU A 301 30.26 -15.52 -14.17
N HIS A 302 29.79 -15.12 -15.35
CA HIS A 302 29.10 -13.84 -15.53
C HIS A 302 27.77 -13.80 -14.77
N GLY A 303 27.09 -14.94 -14.66
CA GLY A 303 25.83 -15.07 -13.95
C GLY A 303 24.64 -14.53 -14.74
N ILE A 304 23.54 -14.28 -14.04
CA ILE A 304 22.25 -13.94 -14.66
C ILE A 304 21.79 -12.52 -14.37
N VAL A 305 21.03 -11.96 -15.31
CA VAL A 305 20.18 -10.78 -15.10
C VAL A 305 18.72 -11.22 -15.23
N VAL A 306 17.92 -10.90 -14.23
CA VAL A 306 16.47 -11.16 -14.26
C VAL A 306 15.78 -9.91 -14.77
N PHE A 307 14.83 -10.04 -15.70
CA PHE A 307 14.12 -8.90 -16.26
C PHE A 307 12.61 -9.13 -16.30
N SER A 308 11.87 -8.28 -15.58
CA SER A 308 10.41 -8.32 -15.50
C SER A 308 9.81 -6.93 -15.34
N LEU A 309 8.86 -6.57 -16.21
CA LEU A 309 8.05 -5.35 -16.06
C LEU A 309 6.72 -5.58 -15.32
N GLY A 310 6.60 -6.67 -14.56
CA GLY A 310 5.42 -6.95 -13.74
C GLY A 310 4.24 -7.51 -14.52
N SER A 311 3.21 -7.98 -13.79
CA SER A 311 2.11 -8.79 -14.36
C SER A 311 1.27 -8.07 -15.42
N MET A 312 1.15 -6.75 -15.33
CA MET A 312 0.25 -5.93 -16.15
C MET A 312 0.87 -5.44 -17.48
N VAL A 313 2.17 -5.62 -17.69
CA VAL A 313 2.84 -5.27 -18.95
C VAL A 313 3.18 -6.54 -19.69
N SER A 314 2.29 -6.91 -20.62
CA SER A 314 2.45 -8.07 -21.48
C SER A 314 3.29 -7.77 -22.73
N GLU A 315 3.19 -6.53 -23.23
CA GLU A 315 3.77 -6.14 -24.52
C GLU A 315 4.40 -4.74 -24.43
N ILE A 316 5.52 -4.58 -25.11
CA ILE A 316 6.25 -3.32 -25.29
C ILE A 316 6.22 -3.04 -26.79
N PRO A 317 6.06 -1.78 -27.25
CA PRO A 317 6.14 -1.48 -28.67
C PRO A 317 7.40 -2.05 -29.31
N GLU A 318 7.28 -2.66 -30.49
CA GLU A 318 8.35 -3.44 -31.14
C GLU A 318 9.67 -2.68 -31.20
N LYS A 319 9.64 -1.40 -31.62
CA LYS A 319 10.83 -0.54 -31.66
C LYS A 319 11.55 -0.47 -30.31
N LYS A 320 10.81 -0.29 -29.21
CA LYS A 320 11.38 -0.21 -27.87
C LYS A 320 11.83 -1.60 -27.37
N ALA A 321 11.11 -2.66 -27.74
CA ALA A 321 11.53 -4.04 -27.43
C ALA A 321 12.85 -4.40 -28.14
N MET A 322 13.05 -3.95 -29.38
CA MET A 322 14.31 -4.13 -30.14
C MET A 322 15.47 -3.34 -29.52
N GLU A 323 15.23 -2.09 -29.11
CA GLU A 323 16.24 -1.25 -28.44
C GLU A 323 16.67 -1.85 -27.09
N ILE A 324 15.73 -2.40 -26.33
CA ILE A 324 16.02 -3.17 -25.11
C ILE A 324 16.82 -4.43 -25.45
N ALA A 325 16.37 -5.22 -26.44
CA ALA A 325 17.04 -6.45 -26.87
C ALA A 325 18.50 -6.21 -27.30
N GLU A 326 18.76 -5.08 -27.97
CA GLU A 326 20.10 -4.66 -28.36
C GLU A 326 21.01 -4.44 -27.14
N ALA A 327 20.56 -3.67 -26.15
CA ALA A 327 21.32 -3.43 -24.92
C ALA A 327 21.63 -4.73 -24.17
N LEU A 328 20.63 -5.61 -24.06
CA LEU A 328 20.78 -6.92 -23.40
C LEU A 328 21.79 -7.81 -24.12
N GLY A 329 21.88 -7.71 -25.45
CA GLY A 329 22.86 -8.45 -26.26
C GLY A 329 24.31 -8.00 -26.08
N ARG A 330 24.55 -6.82 -25.51
CA ARG A 330 25.89 -6.23 -25.33
C ARG A 330 26.52 -6.54 -23.97
N ILE A 331 25.78 -7.18 -23.07
CA ILE A 331 26.29 -7.61 -21.76
C ILE A 331 26.61 -9.11 -21.76
N PRO A 332 27.63 -9.56 -21.00
CA PRO A 332 28.05 -10.97 -21.01
C PRO A 332 27.15 -11.90 -20.18
N GLN A 333 26.24 -11.36 -19.36
CA GLN A 333 25.33 -12.16 -18.54
C GLN A 333 24.26 -12.85 -19.40
N THR A 334 23.78 -13.99 -18.91
CA THR A 334 22.54 -14.59 -19.42
C THR A 334 21.34 -13.81 -18.88
N VAL A 335 20.48 -13.33 -19.76
CA VAL A 335 19.31 -12.53 -19.39
C VAL A 335 18.06 -13.40 -19.46
N LEU A 336 17.34 -13.51 -18.35
CA LEU A 336 16.03 -14.16 -18.29
C LEU A 336 14.96 -13.08 -18.33
N TRP A 337 14.32 -12.90 -19.49
CA TRP A 337 13.37 -11.82 -19.73
C TRP A 337 11.94 -12.35 -19.80
N ARG A 338 11.12 -11.96 -18.82
CA ARG A 338 9.67 -12.16 -18.91
C ARG A 338 9.07 -11.24 -19.96
N TYR A 339 8.60 -11.83 -21.05
CA TYR A 339 8.04 -11.09 -22.17
C TYR A 339 7.03 -11.96 -22.92
N THR A 340 5.83 -11.42 -23.15
CA THR A 340 4.73 -12.13 -23.83
C THR A 340 4.38 -11.59 -25.21
N GLY A 341 5.03 -10.50 -25.64
CA GLY A 341 4.87 -9.94 -26.97
C GLY A 341 5.70 -10.64 -28.05
N THR A 342 5.67 -10.08 -29.26
CA THR A 342 6.41 -10.60 -30.42
C THR A 342 7.92 -10.57 -30.18
N ARG A 343 8.59 -11.71 -30.36
CA ARG A 343 10.04 -11.87 -30.20
C ARG A 343 10.79 -10.80 -31.02
N PRO A 344 11.66 -9.98 -30.41
CA PRO A 344 12.47 -9.02 -31.16
C PRO A 344 13.36 -9.70 -32.20
N SER A 345 13.41 -9.16 -33.41
CA SER A 345 14.17 -9.73 -34.52
C SER A 345 15.69 -9.70 -34.31
N ASN A 346 16.18 -8.76 -33.49
CA ASN A 346 17.58 -8.58 -33.12
C ASN A 346 17.96 -9.24 -31.79
N LEU A 347 17.14 -10.14 -31.23
CA LEU A 347 17.40 -10.75 -29.93
C LEU A 347 18.67 -11.62 -29.94
N ALA A 348 19.65 -11.26 -29.12
CA ALA A 348 20.92 -11.97 -28.98
C ALA A 348 20.77 -13.32 -28.24
N LYS A 349 21.76 -14.22 -28.46
CA LYS A 349 21.74 -15.59 -27.91
C LYS A 349 21.83 -15.67 -26.37
N ASN A 350 22.35 -14.64 -25.72
CA ASN A 350 22.45 -14.57 -24.26
C ASN A 350 21.10 -14.23 -23.58
N THR A 351 20.08 -13.83 -24.35
CA THR A 351 18.77 -13.44 -23.81
C THR A 351 17.71 -14.50 -24.10
N ILE A 352 17.06 -14.98 -23.06
CA ILE A 352 16.03 -16.02 -23.09
C ILE A 352 14.70 -15.39 -22.72
N LEU A 353 13.73 -15.50 -23.63
CA LEU A 353 12.36 -15.04 -23.40
C LEU A 353 11.55 -16.13 -22.72
N VAL A 354 10.86 -15.77 -21.64
CA VAL A 354 9.94 -16.67 -20.95
C VAL A 354 8.60 -15.99 -20.69
N LYS A 355 7.51 -16.75 -20.63
CA LYS A 355 6.17 -16.21 -20.34
C LYS A 355 5.97 -15.89 -18.85
N TRP A 356 6.66 -16.62 -17.99
CA TRP A 356 6.61 -16.45 -16.54
C TRP A 356 7.97 -16.74 -15.92
N LEU A 357 8.33 -16.00 -14.87
CA LEU A 357 9.57 -16.19 -14.13
C LEU A 357 9.24 -16.66 -12.70
N PRO A 358 9.95 -17.67 -12.17
CA PRO A 358 10.08 -17.86 -10.73
C PRO A 358 11.00 -16.75 -10.18
N GLN A 359 10.49 -15.50 -10.21
CA GLN A 359 11.29 -14.29 -10.07
C GLN A 359 12.05 -14.23 -8.75
N ASN A 360 11.36 -14.46 -7.62
CA ASN A 360 11.99 -14.47 -6.30
C ASN A 360 13.06 -15.57 -6.17
N ASP A 361 12.80 -16.76 -6.71
CA ASP A 361 13.75 -17.89 -6.67
C ASP A 361 15.02 -17.59 -7.48
N LEU A 362 14.85 -17.01 -8.69
CA LEU A 362 15.96 -16.59 -9.54
C LEU A 362 16.78 -15.47 -8.89
N LEU A 363 16.12 -14.48 -8.28
CA LEU A 363 16.81 -13.40 -7.56
C LEU A 363 17.54 -13.94 -6.33
N GLY A 364 17.01 -14.98 -5.68
CA GLY A 364 17.65 -15.66 -4.56
C GLY A 364 18.85 -16.54 -4.94
N HIS A 365 19.09 -16.77 -6.22
CA HIS A 365 20.20 -17.58 -6.69
C HIS A 365 21.55 -16.82 -6.60
N PRO A 366 22.66 -17.44 -6.14
CA PRO A 366 23.96 -16.77 -5.99
C PRO A 366 24.54 -16.13 -7.26
N LYS A 367 24.11 -16.60 -8.43
CA LYS A 367 24.50 -16.05 -9.74
C LYS A 367 23.67 -14.83 -10.18
N ALA A 368 22.65 -14.41 -9.44
CA ALA A 368 21.91 -13.19 -9.76
C ALA A 368 22.79 -11.94 -9.58
N ARG A 369 22.98 -11.19 -10.66
CA ARG A 369 23.83 -9.98 -10.66
C ARG A 369 23.03 -8.69 -10.62
N ALA A 370 21.94 -8.61 -11.37
CA ALA A 370 21.08 -7.44 -11.40
C ALA A 370 19.62 -7.83 -11.70
N PHE A 371 18.72 -6.95 -11.30
CA PHE A 371 17.30 -7.06 -11.58
C PHE A 371 16.81 -5.86 -12.38
N ILE A 372 16.33 -6.09 -13.60
CA ILE A 372 15.63 -5.06 -14.37
C ILE A 372 14.15 -5.13 -14.03
N THR A 373 13.60 -4.04 -13.51
CA THR A 373 12.25 -4.02 -12.92
C THR A 373 11.47 -2.78 -13.26
N HIS A 374 10.15 -2.92 -13.43
CA HIS A 374 9.22 -1.79 -13.44
C HIS A 374 9.06 -1.09 -12.08
N SER A 375 9.75 -1.51 -11.02
CA SER A 375 9.69 -0.91 -9.68
C SER A 375 8.35 -1.07 -8.95
N GLY A 376 7.55 -2.08 -9.32
CA GLY A 376 6.40 -2.49 -8.52
C GLY A 376 6.84 -2.99 -7.13
N SER A 377 6.01 -2.73 -6.12
CA SER A 377 6.35 -2.98 -4.70
C SER A 377 6.84 -4.40 -4.41
N HIS A 378 6.27 -5.44 -5.05
CA HIS A 378 6.75 -6.83 -4.90
C HIS A 378 8.18 -7.03 -5.38
N GLY A 379 8.46 -6.64 -6.62
CA GLY A 379 9.80 -6.82 -7.20
C GLY A 379 10.86 -6.05 -6.41
N ILE A 380 10.52 -4.87 -5.88
CA ILE A 380 11.42 -4.11 -5.02
C ILE A 380 11.77 -4.92 -3.76
N TYR A 381 10.78 -5.49 -3.08
CA TYR A 381 11.06 -6.32 -1.90
C TYR A 381 11.80 -7.60 -2.23
N GLU A 382 11.50 -8.28 -3.33
CA GLU A 382 12.27 -9.46 -3.77
C GLU A 382 13.74 -9.11 -4.05
N GLY A 383 13.99 -7.95 -4.65
CA GLY A 383 15.35 -7.43 -4.86
C GLY A 383 16.06 -7.06 -3.54
N ILE A 384 15.38 -6.38 -2.61
CA ILE A 384 15.91 -6.10 -1.26
C ILE A 384 16.21 -7.41 -0.52
N CYS A 385 15.26 -8.32 -0.47
CA CYS A 385 15.38 -9.58 0.27
C CYS A 385 16.47 -10.47 -0.29
N ASN A 386 16.76 -10.44 -1.59
CA ASN A 386 17.85 -11.24 -2.15
C ASN A 386 19.14 -10.45 -2.36
N GLY A 387 19.17 -9.17 -1.97
CA GLY A 387 20.36 -8.33 -2.07
C GLY A 387 20.81 -8.11 -3.52
N VAL A 388 19.87 -7.99 -4.45
CA VAL A 388 20.15 -7.84 -5.89
C VAL A 388 19.94 -6.38 -6.30
N PRO A 389 20.97 -5.67 -6.80
CA PRO A 389 20.85 -4.28 -7.22
C PRO A 389 20.01 -4.16 -8.49
N MET A 390 19.38 -3.00 -8.71
CA MET A 390 18.27 -2.88 -9.67
C MET A 390 18.53 -1.83 -10.76
N VAL A 391 18.10 -2.14 -11.98
CA VAL A 391 17.82 -1.13 -13.00
C VAL A 391 16.31 -0.97 -13.08
N MET A 392 15.82 0.24 -12.82
CA MET A 392 14.43 0.53 -12.55
C MET A 392 13.81 1.32 -13.70
N MET A 393 12.75 0.79 -14.31
CA MET A 393 12.02 1.39 -15.43
C MET A 393 10.55 1.60 -15.03
N PRO A 394 10.25 2.56 -14.13
CA PRO A 394 8.90 2.77 -13.65
C PRO A 394 7.96 3.21 -14.78
N LEU A 395 6.73 2.71 -14.74
CA LEU A 395 5.74 2.86 -15.81
C LEU A 395 4.52 3.67 -15.37
N PHE A 396 3.94 3.33 -14.21
CA PHE A 396 2.73 3.98 -13.68
C PHE A 396 2.53 3.72 -12.18
N GLY A 397 1.52 4.35 -11.59
CA GLY A 397 1.14 4.12 -10.19
C GLY A 397 2.25 4.50 -9.21
N ASP A 398 2.50 3.63 -8.22
CA ASP A 398 3.51 3.83 -7.16
C ASP A 398 4.96 3.63 -7.64
N GLN A 399 5.15 3.19 -8.88
CA GLN A 399 6.45 2.73 -9.38
C GLN A 399 7.52 3.84 -9.41
N MET A 400 7.15 5.05 -9.81
CA MET A 400 8.08 6.20 -9.87
C MET A 400 8.59 6.57 -8.48
N ASP A 401 7.69 6.51 -7.50
CA ASP A 401 7.98 6.76 -6.09
C ASP A 401 8.87 5.67 -5.48
N ASN A 402 8.60 4.40 -5.80
CA ASN A 402 9.44 3.28 -5.39
C ASN A 402 10.84 3.37 -6.00
N ALA A 403 10.95 3.68 -7.30
CA ALA A 403 12.22 3.86 -7.98
C ALA A 403 13.05 4.96 -7.30
N LYS A 404 12.42 6.11 -6.99
CA LYS A 404 13.10 7.21 -6.31
C LYS A 404 13.64 6.81 -4.94
N ARG A 405 12.88 6.02 -4.17
CA ARG A 405 13.30 5.54 -2.84
C ARG A 405 14.50 4.61 -2.90
N MET A 406 14.60 3.77 -3.93
CA MET A 406 15.73 2.86 -4.11
C MET A 406 16.96 3.56 -4.67
N GLU A 407 16.77 4.49 -5.61
CA GLU A 407 17.84 5.33 -6.16
C GLU A 407 18.51 6.16 -5.07
N THR A 408 17.73 6.82 -4.21
CA THR A 408 18.26 7.63 -3.10
C THR A 408 19.02 6.82 -2.05
N ARG A 409 18.79 5.50 -1.99
CA ARG A 409 19.52 4.56 -1.14
C ARG A 409 20.74 3.96 -1.84
N GLY A 410 21.03 4.37 -3.08
CA GLY A 410 22.13 3.85 -3.89
C GLY A 410 21.97 2.37 -4.22
N ALA A 411 20.73 1.86 -4.28
CA ALA A 411 20.43 0.44 -4.48
C ALA A 411 19.98 0.12 -5.93
N GLY A 412 19.91 1.14 -6.78
CA GLY A 412 19.62 0.97 -8.20
C GLY A 412 19.69 2.27 -8.99
N VAL A 413 19.59 2.14 -10.31
CA VAL A 413 19.57 3.25 -11.27
C VAL A 413 18.19 3.32 -11.91
N THR A 414 17.60 4.52 -11.98
CA THR A 414 16.30 4.73 -12.65
C THR A 414 16.50 5.16 -14.09
N LEU A 415 15.78 4.53 -15.02
CA LEU A 415 15.72 4.91 -16.43
C LEU A 415 14.27 5.24 -16.81
N ASN A 416 14.10 6.27 -17.63
CA ASN A 416 12.81 6.54 -18.27
C ASN A 416 12.67 5.60 -19.47
N VAL A 417 11.76 4.63 -19.40
CA VAL A 417 11.57 3.61 -20.45
C VAL A 417 11.26 4.22 -21.83
N LEU A 418 10.65 5.41 -21.86
CA LEU A 418 10.25 6.08 -23.10
C LEU A 418 11.46 6.74 -23.79
N GLU A 419 12.36 7.31 -23.00
CA GLU A 419 13.47 8.14 -23.46
C GLU A 419 14.78 7.37 -23.56
N MET A 420 14.97 6.32 -22.75
CA MET A 420 16.22 5.57 -22.71
C MET A 420 16.57 4.97 -24.06
N THR A 421 17.87 4.94 -24.34
CA THR A 421 18.49 4.25 -25.46
C THR A 421 19.05 2.89 -25.06
N ALA A 422 19.50 2.11 -26.05
CA ALA A 422 20.25 0.88 -25.78
C ALA A 422 21.52 1.14 -24.95
N ASP A 423 22.22 2.25 -25.23
CA ASP A 423 23.44 2.66 -24.53
C ASP A 423 23.14 2.98 -23.05
N ASP A 424 22.03 3.67 -22.78
CA ASP A 424 21.64 4.02 -21.41
C ASP A 424 21.39 2.76 -20.56
N LEU A 425 20.67 1.78 -21.14
CA LEU A 425 20.39 0.51 -20.45
C LEU A 425 21.66 -0.32 -20.23
N GLU A 426 22.51 -0.42 -21.24
CA GLU A 426 23.81 -1.10 -21.13
C GLU A 426 24.67 -0.46 -20.03
N ASN A 427 24.78 0.87 -20.03
CA ASN A 427 25.55 1.61 -19.05
C ASN A 427 24.98 1.47 -17.63
N ALA A 428 23.65 1.52 -17.46
CA ALA A 428 23.00 1.29 -16.18
C ALA A 428 23.27 -0.12 -15.64
N LEU A 429 23.18 -1.15 -16.50
CA LEU A 429 23.49 -2.54 -16.13
C LEU A 429 24.95 -2.71 -15.73
N LYS A 430 25.89 -2.22 -16.54
CA LYS A 430 27.32 -2.22 -16.21
C LYS A 430 27.58 -1.49 -14.89
N THR A 431 26.90 -0.38 -14.64
CA THR A 431 27.03 0.40 -13.41
C THR A 431 26.59 -0.41 -12.20
N VAL A 432 25.36 -0.94 -12.17
CA VAL A 432 24.85 -1.65 -10.99
C VAL A 432 25.54 -3.00 -10.75
N ILE A 433 26.07 -3.63 -11.80
CA ILE A 433 26.80 -4.90 -11.69
C ILE A 433 28.25 -4.69 -11.22
N ASN A 434 28.96 -3.69 -11.76
CA ASN A 434 30.40 -3.55 -11.55
C ASN A 434 30.78 -2.57 -10.42
N ASN A 435 29.93 -1.57 -10.14
CA ASN A 435 30.20 -0.64 -9.03
C ASN A 435 29.74 -1.25 -7.71
N LYS A 436 30.72 -1.62 -6.87
CA LYS A 436 30.51 -2.30 -5.58
C LYS A 436 29.54 -1.57 -4.64
N SER A 437 29.48 -0.24 -4.69
CA SER A 437 28.58 0.54 -3.82
C SER A 437 27.10 0.13 -3.97
N TYR A 438 26.64 -0.23 -5.17
CA TYR A 438 25.26 -0.69 -5.37
C TYR A 438 25.00 -2.02 -4.68
N LYS A 439 25.94 -2.96 -4.80
CA LYS A 439 25.86 -4.26 -4.13
C LYS A 439 25.94 -4.11 -2.61
N GLU A 440 26.85 -3.28 -2.12
CA GLU A 440 27.01 -3.01 -0.68
C GLU A 440 25.74 -2.36 -0.10
N ASN A 441 25.18 -1.38 -0.79
CA ASN A 441 23.95 -0.70 -0.36
C ASN A 441 22.75 -1.65 -0.34
N ILE A 442 22.50 -2.42 -1.40
CA ILE A 442 21.37 -3.37 -1.39
C ILE A 442 21.57 -4.49 -0.36
N MET A 443 22.80 -4.95 -0.13
CA MET A 443 23.09 -5.93 0.93
C MET A 443 22.85 -5.34 2.32
N ARG A 444 23.21 -4.07 2.54
CA ARG A 444 22.89 -3.34 3.78
C ARG A 444 21.38 -3.24 3.98
N LEU A 445 20.62 -2.88 2.93
CA LEU A 445 19.15 -2.86 2.99
C LEU A 445 18.57 -4.25 3.27
N SER A 446 19.11 -5.29 2.62
CA SER A 446 18.71 -6.68 2.85
C SER A 446 18.89 -7.09 4.31
N SER A 447 20.05 -6.77 4.90
CA SER A 447 20.34 -7.04 6.30
C SER A 447 19.36 -6.34 7.22
N LEU A 448 19.11 -5.04 7.00
CA LEU A 448 18.16 -4.27 7.81
C LEU A 448 16.73 -4.79 7.69
N HIS A 449 16.31 -5.19 6.49
CA HIS A 449 14.96 -5.68 6.24
C HIS A 449 14.68 -7.05 6.89
N LYS A 450 15.69 -7.92 6.92
CA LYS A 450 15.59 -9.26 7.50
C LYS A 450 15.86 -9.30 9.00
N ASP A 451 16.49 -8.27 9.56
CA ASP A 451 16.74 -8.17 10.99
C ASP A 451 15.46 -7.72 11.71
N ARG A 452 14.57 -8.69 11.96
CA ARG A 452 13.25 -8.49 12.55
C ARG A 452 12.89 -9.65 13.48
N PRO A 453 12.09 -9.40 14.52
CA PRO A 453 11.72 -10.44 15.49
C PRO A 453 10.69 -11.43 14.95
N ILE A 454 9.85 -11.01 14.00
CA ILE A 454 8.75 -11.82 13.45
C ILE A 454 8.73 -11.64 11.94
N GLU A 455 8.57 -12.72 11.19
CA GLU A 455 8.45 -12.67 9.74
C GLU A 455 7.11 -12.03 9.32
N PRO A 456 7.06 -11.27 8.21
CA PRO A 456 5.90 -10.45 7.87
C PRO A 456 4.64 -11.26 7.61
N LEU A 457 4.81 -12.47 7.06
CA LEU A 457 3.71 -13.38 6.81
C LEU A 457 3.11 -13.88 8.13
N ASP A 458 3.95 -14.34 9.06
CA ASP A 458 3.53 -14.76 10.40
C ASP A 458 2.88 -13.60 11.17
N LEU A 459 3.43 -12.39 11.05
CA LEU A 459 2.88 -11.18 11.66
C LEU A 459 1.49 -10.83 11.08
N ALA A 460 1.32 -10.92 9.77
CA ALA A 460 0.02 -10.71 9.12
C ALA A 460 -1.03 -11.70 9.62
N VAL A 461 -0.68 -12.99 9.65
CA VAL A 461 -1.54 -14.07 10.17
C VAL A 461 -1.89 -13.83 11.63
N PHE A 462 -0.91 -13.48 12.47
CA PHE A 462 -1.12 -13.16 13.88
C PHE A 462 -2.18 -12.07 14.08
N TRP A 463 -2.09 -10.97 13.32
CA TRP A 463 -3.04 -9.86 13.46
C TRP A 463 -4.43 -10.17 12.90
N VAL A 464 -4.53 -11.00 11.87
CA VAL A 464 -5.83 -11.52 11.42
C VAL A 464 -6.47 -12.36 12.51
N GLU A 465 -5.74 -13.33 13.06
CA GLU A 465 -6.22 -14.13 14.19
C GLU A 465 -6.53 -13.27 15.42
N TYR A 466 -5.73 -12.23 15.70
CA TYR A 466 -5.96 -11.29 16.79
C TYR A 466 -7.34 -10.64 16.67
N VAL A 467 -7.67 -10.11 15.49
CA VAL A 467 -8.95 -9.47 15.25
C VAL A 467 -10.11 -10.47 15.38
N MET A 468 -9.93 -11.70 14.89
CA MET A 468 -10.93 -12.78 15.05
C MET A 468 -11.15 -13.15 16.53
N ARG A 469 -10.06 -13.30 17.31
CA ARG A 469 -10.10 -13.65 18.74
C ARG A 469 -10.73 -12.56 19.61
N HIS A 470 -10.44 -11.30 19.30
CA HIS A 470 -10.83 -10.15 20.14
C HIS A 470 -12.03 -9.37 19.60
N LYS A 471 -12.62 -9.82 18.48
CA LYS A 471 -13.76 -9.16 17.82
C LYS A 471 -13.45 -7.68 17.50
N GLY A 472 -12.24 -7.44 16.99
CA GLY A 472 -11.72 -6.11 16.68
C GLY A 472 -10.53 -5.67 17.55
N ALA A 473 -10.16 -4.39 17.43
CA ALA A 473 -9.04 -3.80 18.19
C ALA A 473 -9.29 -2.34 18.63
N PRO A 474 -10.38 -2.04 19.36
CA PRO A 474 -10.76 -0.66 19.69
C PRO A 474 -9.72 0.08 20.56
N HIS A 475 -8.95 -0.64 21.38
CA HIS A 475 -7.89 -0.06 22.22
C HIS A 475 -6.67 0.44 21.42
N LEU A 476 -6.54 0.10 20.14
CA LEU A 476 -5.50 0.62 19.25
C LEU A 476 -5.97 1.85 18.45
N ARG A 477 -7.25 2.23 18.56
CA ARG A 477 -7.82 3.38 17.88
C ARG A 477 -7.52 4.65 18.66
N PRO A 478 -6.92 5.69 18.02
CA PRO A 478 -6.62 6.94 18.72
C PRO A 478 -7.89 7.74 19.02
N ALA A 479 -7.88 8.53 20.10
CA ALA A 479 -8.96 9.47 20.43
C ALA A 479 -9.20 10.54 19.34
N ALA A 480 -8.25 10.72 18.41
CA ALA A 480 -8.36 11.63 17.27
C ALA A 480 -9.60 11.38 16.40
N HIS A 481 -10.17 10.17 16.43
CA HIS A 481 -11.42 9.89 15.72
C HIS A 481 -12.65 10.57 16.33
N ASP A 482 -12.59 10.96 17.61
CA ASP A 482 -13.70 11.52 18.36
C ASP A 482 -13.57 13.04 18.53
N LEU A 483 -12.50 13.63 18.00
CA LEU A 483 -12.24 15.07 18.03
C LEU A 483 -12.79 15.77 16.78
N THR A 484 -13.31 16.97 16.97
CA THR A 484 -13.55 17.89 15.85
C THR A 484 -12.24 18.38 15.26
N TRP A 485 -12.25 18.84 14.00
CA TRP A 485 -11.04 19.28 13.31
C TRP A 485 -10.29 20.42 14.03
N TYR A 486 -11.01 21.32 14.69
CA TYR A 486 -10.39 22.42 15.45
C TYR A 486 -9.83 21.97 16.79
N GLN A 487 -10.46 20.97 17.45
CA GLN A 487 -9.89 20.34 18.66
C GLN A 487 -8.63 19.54 18.33
N TYR A 488 -8.64 18.77 17.23
CA TYR A 488 -7.49 18.01 16.76
C TYR A 488 -6.26 18.90 16.53
N HIS A 489 -6.47 20.11 16.00
CA HIS A 489 -5.42 21.11 15.80
C HIS A 489 -5.27 22.10 16.96
N SER A 490 -5.98 21.90 18.08
CA SER A 490 -5.97 22.77 19.27
C SER A 490 -6.24 24.24 18.98
N LEU A 491 -7.03 24.55 17.94
CA LEU A 491 -7.33 25.92 17.51
C LEU A 491 -8.24 26.64 18.52
N ASP A 492 -9.08 25.90 19.22
CA ASP A 492 -9.87 26.36 20.35
C ASP A 492 -8.98 26.83 21.52
N VAL A 493 -7.98 26.03 21.89
CA VAL A 493 -7.00 26.37 22.94
C VAL A 493 -6.13 27.54 22.51
N ILE A 494 -5.60 27.53 21.28
CA ILE A 494 -4.79 28.63 20.74
C ILE A 494 -5.62 29.92 20.71
N GLY A 495 -6.87 29.85 20.25
CA GLY A 495 -7.78 30.99 20.23
C GLY A 495 -8.04 31.55 21.63
N PHE A 496 -8.28 30.69 22.62
CA PHE A 496 -8.46 31.09 24.02
C PHE A 496 -7.23 31.79 24.60
N LEU A 497 -6.03 31.22 24.40
CA LEU A 497 -4.78 31.81 24.88
C LEU A 497 -4.48 33.16 24.20
N LEU A 498 -4.73 33.28 22.89
CA LEU A 498 -4.59 34.54 22.16
C LEU A 498 -5.55 35.61 22.70
N ALA A 499 -6.79 35.25 23.03
CA ALA A 499 -7.76 36.17 23.64
C ALA A 499 -7.28 36.70 25.00
N ILE A 500 -6.65 35.85 25.83
CA ILE A 500 -6.04 36.29 27.10
C ILE A 500 -4.92 37.29 26.85
N VAL A 501 -3.97 36.96 25.96
CA VAL A 501 -2.83 37.85 25.64
C VAL A 501 -3.31 39.19 25.12
N LEU A 502 -4.25 39.19 24.16
CA LEU A 502 -4.83 40.42 23.60
C LEU A 502 -5.55 41.26 24.66
N THR A 503 -6.25 40.61 25.60
CA THR A 503 -6.93 41.29 26.71
C THR A 503 -5.92 41.95 27.65
N VAL A 504 -4.85 41.25 28.03
CA VAL A 504 -3.79 41.81 28.88
C VAL A 504 -3.10 42.99 28.19
N VAL A 505 -2.72 42.83 26.91
CA VAL A 505 -2.12 43.91 26.11
C VAL A 505 -3.05 45.12 26.02
N PHE A 506 -4.36 44.89 25.82
CA PHE A 506 -5.36 45.96 25.79
C PHE A 506 -5.46 46.68 27.14
N ILE A 507 -5.51 45.95 28.26
CA ILE A 507 -5.55 46.53 29.61
C ILE A 507 -4.29 47.35 29.90
N VAL A 508 -3.10 46.82 29.58
CA VAL A 508 -1.82 47.52 29.74
C VAL A 508 -1.79 48.77 28.88
N TYR A 509 -2.18 48.68 27.61
CA TYR A 509 -2.26 49.82 26.70
C TYR A 509 -3.21 50.90 27.24
N LYS A 510 -4.42 50.53 27.69
CA LYS A 510 -5.37 51.49 28.27
C LYS A 510 -4.86 52.12 29.56
N SER A 511 -4.19 51.34 30.40
CA SER A 511 -3.59 51.81 31.65
C SER A 511 -2.43 52.78 31.39
N CYS A 512 -1.53 52.45 30.45
CA CYS A 512 -0.45 53.33 30.01
C CYS A 512 -0.98 54.59 29.32
N ALA A 513 -1.97 54.47 28.42
CA ALA A 513 -2.59 55.61 27.76
C ALA A 513 -3.30 56.54 28.77
N TYR A 514 -3.98 55.97 29.76
CA TYR A 514 -4.57 56.71 30.87
C TYR A 514 -3.49 57.39 31.72
N GLY A 515 -2.43 56.66 32.10
CA GLY A 515 -1.27 57.19 32.83
C GLY A 515 -0.58 58.34 32.09
N CYS A 516 -0.32 58.19 30.79
CA CYS A 516 0.25 59.24 29.94
C CYS A 516 -0.68 60.45 29.80
N ARG A 517 -2.00 60.26 29.62
CA ARG A 517 -2.97 61.37 29.63
C ARG A 517 -2.96 62.11 30.97
N LYS A 518 -2.80 61.41 32.08
CA LYS A 518 -2.75 62.01 33.43
C LYS A 518 -1.42 62.72 33.71
N CYS A 519 -0.29 62.17 33.25
CA CYS A 519 1.05 62.73 33.48
C CYS A 519 1.42 63.85 32.49
N PHE A 520 0.92 63.81 31.25
CA PHE A 520 1.29 64.76 30.19
C PHE A 520 0.12 65.60 29.64
N GLY A 521 -1.13 65.29 30.01
CA GLY A 521 -2.32 66.05 29.57
C GLY A 521 -2.66 67.28 30.42
N GLY A 522 -1.80 67.66 31.37
CA GLY A 522 -1.97 68.85 32.22
C GLY A 522 -1.10 70.03 31.77
N LYS A 523 -1.49 70.76 30.72
CA LYS A 523 -1.02 72.14 30.50
C LYS A 523 -2.17 73.07 30.08
N GLY A 524 -2.54 73.96 31.02
CA GLY A 524 -2.90 75.36 30.74
C GLY A 524 -4.36 75.73 30.47
N ARG A 525 -5.20 75.83 31.51
CA ARG A 525 -6.33 76.79 31.50
C ARG A 525 -5.74 78.20 31.67
N VAL A 526 -5.53 78.94 30.58
CA VAL A 526 -5.21 80.38 30.67
C VAL A 526 -6.49 81.12 31.09
N LYS A 527 -6.47 81.79 32.24
CA LYS A 527 -7.59 82.53 32.82
C LYS A 527 -7.48 84.02 32.47
N LYS A 528 -8.49 84.52 31.73
CA LYS A 528 -9.06 85.88 31.58
C LYS A 528 -8.15 87.11 31.34
N SER A 529 -8.57 87.93 30.38
CA SER A 529 -8.70 89.39 30.60
C SER A 529 -10.10 89.85 30.19
N HIS A 530 -10.81 90.47 31.14
CA HIS A 530 -12.07 91.18 30.93
C HIS A 530 -11.78 92.49 30.20
N LYS A 531 -12.42 92.74 29.05
CA LYS A 531 -12.59 94.11 28.55
C LYS A 531 -13.91 94.67 29.07
N SER A 532 -13.78 95.78 29.80
CA SER A 532 -14.86 96.63 30.30
C SER A 532 -15.66 97.24 29.15
N LYS A 533 -16.98 97.34 29.34
CA LYS A 533 -17.87 98.20 28.54
C LYS A 533 -17.68 99.65 29.00
N THR A 534 -17.71 100.59 28.06
CA THR A 534 -18.12 101.98 28.32
C THR A 534 -18.93 102.46 27.11
N HIS A 535 -19.86 103.36 27.40
CA HIS A 535 -21.00 103.85 26.62
C HIS A 535 -20.75 104.25 25.16
#